data_AF-A0A1H9UGM1-F1
#
_entry.id   AF-A0A1H9UGM1-F1
#
_cell.length_a   1.000
_cell.length_b   1.000
_cell.length_c   1.000
_cell.angle_alpha   90.00
_cell.angle_beta   90.00
_cell.angle_gamma   90.00
#
_symmetry.space_group_name_H-M   'P 1'
#
loop_
_entity.id
_entity.type
_entity.pdbx_description
1 polymer ?
#
loop_
_entity_poly.entity_id
_entity_poly.type
_entity_poly.pdbx_seq_one_letter_code
_entity_poly.pdbx_strand_id
1 'polypeptide(L)'
;MDESTLESVLGPELDVLMGEEPQDEQELVSEDELLGEEAGEEAADDAEPGEDSEEEAAAEPDAVAPPHSWSKEDKEAWAELTPKAQAIVARREAERDRFVQQKSVEAATTRNQVANEAREIIVKMHEDHAEKLATYARMISPQAPDEKLLYSNDPDAVITYQRQMAAYQRAQGQQQSLHQQIAQARAAAESEREQSQQAERASDAQRLREQLPEWFDPSSGPKLQQRLQAIGAELGYPPELMAEASSTDILALHRAAEKFDKAAKYDALMARKMETVRNAKGLPKMARPGAQPSKQQSNAAKGQQAWDRLKANPKDAEAAAAFLGI
;
A
#
# COMPACT_ATOMS: atom_id res chain seq x y z
N MET A 1 19.80 -18.25 -39.23
CA MET A 1 20.12 -19.67 -39.41
C MET A 1 21.55 -19.69 -39.90
N ASP A 2 22.54 -19.97 -39.04
CA ASP A 2 22.58 -21.10 -38.10
C ASP A 2 23.08 -20.74 -36.69
N GLU A 3 22.51 -21.45 -35.70
CA GLU A 3 22.60 -21.28 -34.24
C GLU A 3 23.56 -22.30 -33.58
N SER A 4 24.87 -22.27 -33.85
CA SER A 4 25.77 -23.30 -33.27
C SER A 4 27.13 -22.85 -32.76
N THR A 5 27.33 -21.57 -32.44
CA THR A 5 28.62 -21.09 -31.90
C THR A 5 28.57 -20.43 -30.52
N LEU A 6 27.41 -20.40 -29.85
CA LEU A 6 27.26 -19.79 -28.52
C LEU A 6 27.28 -20.76 -27.33
N GLU A 7 27.44 -22.07 -27.57
CA GLU A 7 27.42 -23.10 -26.51
C GLU A 7 28.82 -23.64 -26.14
N SER A 8 29.89 -22.99 -26.59
CA SER A 8 31.27 -23.51 -26.47
C SER A 8 32.16 -22.78 -25.44
N VAL A 9 31.63 -21.85 -24.63
CA VAL A 9 32.48 -21.06 -23.70
C VAL A 9 32.01 -21.11 -22.23
N LEU A 10 30.95 -21.85 -21.91
CA LEU A 10 30.59 -22.16 -20.52
C LEU A 10 30.49 -23.67 -20.28
N GLY A 11 31.54 -24.23 -19.67
CA GLY A 11 31.58 -25.58 -19.09
C GLY A 11 32.85 -26.32 -19.55
N PRO A 12 33.84 -26.54 -18.66
CA PRO A 12 33.67 -27.45 -17.52
C PRO A 12 34.51 -27.05 -16.27
N GLU A 13 34.03 -26.11 -15.45
CA GLU A 13 34.64 -25.82 -14.13
C GLU A 13 33.71 -26.07 -12.93
N LEU A 14 32.49 -26.56 -13.17
CA LEU A 14 31.51 -26.85 -12.09
C LEU A 14 31.57 -28.28 -11.54
N ASP A 15 32.59 -29.07 -11.91
CA ASP A 15 32.70 -30.49 -11.54
C ASP A 15 33.85 -30.79 -10.55
N VAL A 16 34.47 -29.75 -9.96
CA VAL A 16 35.62 -29.89 -9.04
C VAL A 16 35.28 -29.52 -7.59
N LEU A 17 34.02 -29.17 -7.28
CA LEU A 17 33.58 -28.88 -5.91
C LEU A 17 32.50 -29.85 -5.41
N MET A 18 32.51 -31.09 -5.91
CA MET A 18 31.81 -32.22 -5.30
C MET A 18 32.71 -33.46 -5.35
N GLY A 19 33.35 -33.75 -4.21
CA GLY A 19 33.92 -35.08 -3.96
C GLY A 19 35.21 -35.04 -3.16
N GLU A 20 35.13 -35.09 -1.83
CA GLU A 20 35.72 -36.20 -1.06
C GLU A 20 35.20 -36.24 0.40
N GLU A 21 35.00 -37.48 0.85
CA GLU A 21 34.34 -38.09 2.03
C GLU A 21 34.99 -37.77 3.42
N PRO A 22 34.50 -38.19 4.63
CA PRO A 22 33.85 -39.50 4.93
C PRO A 22 32.81 -39.64 6.09
N GLN A 23 32.15 -40.81 6.07
CA GLN A 23 31.76 -41.74 7.17
C GLN A 23 30.82 -41.33 8.34
N ASP A 24 29.97 -42.32 8.65
CA ASP A 24 29.06 -42.51 9.79
C ASP A 24 29.46 -41.86 11.12
N GLU A 25 28.48 -41.23 11.78
CA GLU A 25 28.20 -41.41 13.21
C GLU A 25 26.77 -40.94 13.56
N GLN A 26 26.06 -41.80 14.27
CA GLN A 26 24.72 -41.60 14.81
C GLN A 26 24.78 -40.70 16.05
N GLU A 27 23.95 -39.65 16.12
CA GLU A 27 23.46 -39.20 17.43
C GLU A 27 22.08 -38.53 17.30
N LEU A 28 21.08 -39.22 17.86
CA LEU A 28 19.73 -38.73 18.07
C LEU A 28 19.74 -37.73 19.24
N VAL A 29 19.23 -36.52 19.04
CA VAL A 29 18.84 -35.63 20.14
C VAL A 29 17.47 -35.02 19.86
N SER A 30 16.47 -35.73 20.41
CA SER A 30 15.21 -35.29 21.02
C SER A 30 14.67 -33.88 20.74
N GLU A 31 13.52 -33.86 20.07
CA GLU A 31 12.64 -32.73 19.77
C GLU A 31 11.57 -32.52 20.87
N ASP A 32 11.97 -32.51 22.14
CA ASP A 32 11.03 -32.44 23.29
C ASP A 32 11.40 -31.41 24.35
N GLU A 33 12.05 -30.31 23.97
CA GLU A 33 12.39 -29.25 24.94
C GLU A 33 12.41 -27.87 24.30
N LEU A 34 11.22 -27.30 24.02
CA LEU A 34 10.99 -25.84 24.17
C LEU A 34 9.49 -25.45 24.19
N LEU A 35 8.66 -26.24 24.87
CA LEU A 35 7.33 -25.79 25.32
C LEU A 35 7.44 -25.36 26.78
N GLY A 36 7.65 -24.06 26.99
CA GLY A 36 7.70 -23.45 28.32
C GLY A 36 7.39 -21.96 28.26
N GLU A 37 6.18 -21.63 28.72
CA GLU A 37 5.80 -20.41 29.44
C GLU A 37 5.97 -19.05 28.76
N GLU A 38 4.85 -18.44 28.35
CA GLU A 38 4.38 -17.22 29.01
C GLU A 38 2.85 -17.10 28.90
N ALA A 39 2.21 -17.12 30.07
CA ALA A 39 0.83 -16.77 30.31
C ALA A 39 0.81 -15.59 31.30
N GLY A 40 0.00 -14.58 30.98
CA GLY A 40 -0.37 -13.44 31.83
C GLY A 40 -0.58 -12.19 30.97
N GLU A 41 -1.62 -11.39 31.11
CA GLU A 41 -2.75 -11.32 32.03
C GLU A 41 -3.77 -10.36 31.37
N GLU A 42 -5.04 -10.78 31.37
CA GLU A 42 -6.20 -9.98 31.78
C GLU A 42 -6.30 -8.49 31.41
N ALA A 43 -7.24 -8.18 30.50
CA ALA A 43 -8.03 -6.95 30.58
C ALA A 43 -9.51 -7.32 30.40
N ALA A 44 -10.17 -7.51 31.54
CA ALA A 44 -11.62 -7.57 31.65
C ALA A 44 -12.22 -6.23 31.24
N ASP A 45 -13.16 -6.25 30.30
CA ASP A 45 -14.16 -5.19 30.19
C ASP A 45 -15.54 -5.82 30.42
N ASP A 46 -16.20 -5.21 31.38
CA ASP A 46 -17.42 -5.59 32.07
C ASP A 46 -18.62 -5.23 31.20
N ALA A 47 -19.38 -6.24 30.78
CA ALA A 47 -20.69 -6.05 30.17
C ALA A 47 -21.64 -7.09 30.77
N GLU A 48 -22.40 -6.65 31.78
CA GLU A 48 -23.61 -7.34 32.28
C GLU A 48 -24.49 -7.79 31.09
N PRO A 49 -24.82 -9.09 30.97
CA PRO A 49 -25.96 -9.50 30.17
C PRO A 49 -27.20 -9.39 31.06
N GLY A 50 -28.04 -8.39 30.79
CA GLY A 50 -29.40 -8.37 31.29
C GLY A 50 -30.11 -9.65 30.87
N GLU A 51 -30.60 -10.40 31.86
CA GLU A 51 -31.56 -11.48 31.69
C GLU A 51 -32.83 -10.89 31.04
N ASP A 52 -33.04 -11.20 29.77
CA ASP A 52 -34.39 -11.43 29.27
C ASP A 52 -34.38 -12.75 28.50
N SER A 53 -34.81 -13.80 29.21
CA SER A 53 -35.15 -15.09 28.64
C SER A 53 -36.44 -14.95 27.84
N GLU A 54 -36.31 -14.68 26.56
CA GLU A 54 -37.36 -14.94 25.58
C GLU A 54 -36.90 -16.07 24.65
N GLU A 55 -37.42 -17.25 24.98
CA GLU A 55 -37.66 -18.41 24.11
C GLU A 55 -36.52 -18.83 23.16
N GLU A 56 -35.87 -19.95 23.54
CA GLU A 56 -35.19 -20.87 22.61
C GLU A 56 -36.17 -21.30 21.50
N ALA A 57 -36.31 -20.48 20.48
CA ALA A 57 -36.55 -20.98 19.14
C ALA A 57 -35.26 -21.71 18.74
N ALA A 58 -35.27 -23.03 18.87
CA ALA A 58 -34.31 -23.90 18.20
C ALA A 58 -34.38 -23.59 16.69
N ALA A 59 -33.57 -22.62 16.26
CA ALA A 59 -33.33 -22.36 14.87
C ALA A 59 -32.64 -23.61 14.32
N GLU A 60 -33.40 -24.42 13.59
CA GLU A 60 -32.83 -25.45 12.73
C GLU A 60 -31.71 -24.77 11.93
N PRO A 61 -30.47 -25.28 11.97
CA PRO A 61 -29.39 -24.63 11.24
C PRO A 61 -29.77 -24.66 9.76
N ASP A 62 -29.93 -23.48 9.18
CA ASP A 62 -30.24 -23.32 7.77
C ASP A 62 -29.24 -24.13 6.94
N ALA A 63 -29.76 -24.87 5.95
CA ALA A 63 -28.95 -25.71 5.07
C ALA A 63 -27.86 -24.85 4.40
N VAL A 64 -26.60 -25.15 4.71
CA VAL A 64 -25.46 -24.41 4.18
C VAL A 64 -25.25 -24.82 2.72
N ALA A 65 -25.09 -23.86 1.82
CA ALA A 65 -24.84 -24.14 0.42
C ALA A 65 -23.52 -24.92 0.22
N PRO A 66 -23.47 -25.91 -0.69
CA PRO A 66 -22.27 -26.68 -0.92
C PRO A 66 -21.12 -25.81 -1.45
N PRO A 67 -19.85 -26.14 -1.11
CA PRO A 67 -18.70 -25.43 -1.67
C PRO A 67 -18.68 -25.44 -3.19
N HIS A 68 -18.31 -24.31 -3.80
CA HIS A 68 -18.35 -24.16 -5.26
C HIS A 68 -17.38 -25.10 -5.98
N SER A 69 -16.24 -25.40 -5.35
CA SER A 69 -15.14 -26.24 -5.84
C SER A 69 -15.47 -27.74 -5.93
N TRP A 70 -16.60 -28.17 -5.37
CA TRP A 70 -16.98 -29.58 -5.35
C TRP A 70 -17.54 -30.05 -6.69
N SER A 71 -17.32 -31.32 -7.01
CA SER A 71 -17.86 -31.96 -8.22
C SER A 71 -19.39 -32.09 -8.13
N LYS A 72 -20.04 -32.48 -9.24
CA LYS A 72 -21.50 -32.68 -9.23
C LYS A 72 -21.91 -33.84 -8.30
N GLU A 73 -21.11 -34.90 -8.27
CA GLU A 73 -21.32 -36.08 -7.43
C GLU A 73 -21.19 -35.74 -5.94
N ASP A 74 -20.20 -34.92 -5.57
CA ASP A 74 -20.02 -34.47 -4.19
C ASP A 74 -21.12 -33.49 -3.73
N LYS A 75 -21.66 -32.70 -4.66
CA LYS A 75 -22.82 -31.81 -4.40
C LYS A 75 -24.11 -32.58 -4.19
N GLU A 76 -24.27 -33.73 -4.84
CA GLU A 76 -25.38 -34.65 -4.60
C GLU A 76 -25.23 -35.32 -3.23
N ALA A 77 -24.03 -35.80 -2.88
CA ALA A 77 -23.73 -36.32 -1.54
C ALA A 77 -23.90 -35.26 -0.42
N TRP A 78 -23.66 -33.98 -0.71
CA TRP A 78 -23.91 -32.88 0.23
C TRP A 78 -25.39 -32.72 0.60
N ALA A 79 -26.29 -32.96 -0.37
CA ALA A 79 -27.74 -32.89 -0.15
C ALA A 79 -28.25 -34.00 0.77
N GLU A 80 -27.52 -35.13 0.87
CA GLU A 80 -27.83 -36.25 1.76
C GLU A 80 -27.32 -36.03 3.20
N LEU A 81 -26.46 -35.03 3.44
CA LEU A 81 -25.91 -34.75 4.76
C LEU A 81 -26.90 -34.01 5.67
N THR A 82 -26.84 -34.31 6.97
CA THR A 82 -27.59 -33.53 7.98
C THR A 82 -27.09 -32.09 8.03
N PRO A 83 -27.94 -31.10 8.36
CA PRO A 83 -27.54 -29.69 8.49
C PRO A 83 -26.36 -29.46 9.45
N LYS A 84 -26.25 -30.23 10.53
CA LYS A 84 -25.12 -30.20 11.46
C LYS A 84 -23.81 -30.68 10.82
N ALA A 85 -23.87 -31.73 9.99
CA ALA A 85 -22.70 -32.21 9.24
C ALA A 85 -22.27 -31.20 8.16
N GLN A 86 -23.23 -30.60 7.45
CA GLN A 86 -22.97 -29.52 6.48
C GLN A 86 -22.24 -28.34 7.13
N ALA A 87 -22.67 -27.88 8.31
CA ALA A 87 -22.01 -26.79 9.03
C ALA A 87 -20.56 -27.12 9.44
N ILE A 88 -20.29 -28.36 9.88
CA ILE A 88 -18.93 -28.80 10.25
C ILE A 88 -18.01 -28.86 9.04
N VAL A 89 -18.49 -29.42 7.92
CA VAL A 89 -17.68 -29.51 6.69
C VAL A 89 -17.46 -28.13 6.09
N ALA A 90 -18.48 -27.27 6.02
CA ALA A 90 -18.34 -25.90 5.54
C ALA A 90 -17.32 -25.11 6.37
N ARG A 91 -17.34 -25.25 7.70
CA ARG A 91 -16.35 -24.62 8.58
C ARG A 91 -14.93 -25.12 8.29
N ARG A 92 -14.74 -26.45 8.19
CA ARG A 92 -13.40 -27.03 7.92
C ARG A 92 -12.88 -26.67 6.53
N GLU A 93 -13.74 -26.63 5.52
CA GLU A 93 -13.37 -26.17 4.18
C GLU A 93 -12.98 -24.69 4.21
N ALA A 94 -13.74 -23.83 4.90
CA ALA A 94 -13.38 -22.43 5.06
C ALA A 94 -12.05 -22.23 5.81
N GLU A 95 -11.77 -23.04 6.84
CA GLU A 95 -10.48 -23.05 7.55
C GLU A 95 -9.34 -23.50 6.63
N ARG A 96 -9.55 -24.55 5.85
CA ARG A 96 -8.57 -25.06 4.88
C ARG A 96 -8.29 -24.04 3.78
N ASP A 97 -9.32 -23.42 3.22
CA ASP A 97 -9.20 -22.39 2.19
C ASP A 97 -8.43 -21.16 2.71
N ARG A 98 -8.73 -20.73 3.96
CA ARG A 98 -7.97 -19.67 4.62
C ARG A 98 -6.50 -20.05 4.81
N PHE A 99 -6.23 -21.27 5.29
CA PHE A 99 -4.86 -21.75 5.47
C PHE A 99 -4.09 -21.81 4.14
N VAL A 100 -4.70 -22.34 3.08
CA VAL A 100 -4.10 -22.41 1.73
C VAL A 100 -3.84 -21.00 1.19
N GLN A 101 -4.79 -20.07 1.36
CA GLN A 101 -4.62 -18.68 0.93
C GLN A 101 -3.52 -17.96 1.73
N GLN A 102 -3.44 -18.19 3.04
CA GLN A 102 -2.37 -17.64 3.87
C GLN A 102 -1.01 -18.18 3.43
N LYS A 103 -0.89 -19.50 3.26
CA LYS A 103 0.35 -20.14 2.82
C LYS A 103 0.74 -19.75 1.40
N SER A 104 -0.21 -19.53 0.49
CA SER A 104 0.08 -19.07 -0.86
C SER A 104 0.60 -17.63 -0.87
N VAL A 105 0.03 -16.75 -0.03
CA VAL A 105 0.52 -15.38 0.16
C VAL A 105 1.90 -15.39 0.81
N GLU A 106 2.11 -16.14 1.89
CA GLU A 106 3.42 -16.29 2.55
C GLU A 106 4.48 -16.77 1.55
N ALA A 107 4.21 -17.86 0.83
CA ALA A 107 5.14 -18.39 -0.16
C ALA A 107 5.45 -17.38 -1.29
N ALA A 108 4.46 -16.61 -1.73
CA ALA A 108 4.68 -15.54 -2.71
C ALA A 108 5.54 -14.40 -2.12
N THR A 109 5.29 -13.98 -0.88
CA THR A 109 6.09 -12.95 -0.21
C THR A 109 7.53 -13.39 0.01
N THR A 110 7.77 -14.61 0.47
CA THR A 110 9.11 -15.16 0.66
C THR A 110 9.85 -15.26 -0.66
N ARG A 111 9.20 -15.73 -1.74
CA ARG A 111 9.83 -15.78 -3.08
C ARG A 111 10.25 -14.39 -3.55
N ASN A 112 9.40 -13.37 -3.37
CA ASN A 112 9.73 -12.01 -3.76
C ASN A 112 10.86 -11.43 -2.90
N GLN A 113 10.86 -11.68 -1.59
CA GLN A 113 11.93 -11.26 -0.69
C GLN A 113 13.27 -11.87 -1.08
N VAL A 114 13.33 -13.19 -1.27
CA VAL A 114 14.55 -13.89 -1.69
C VAL A 114 15.03 -13.38 -3.06
N ALA A 115 14.12 -13.15 -4.01
CA ALA A 115 14.49 -12.60 -5.32
C ALA A 115 15.08 -11.19 -5.22
N ASN A 116 14.50 -10.33 -4.36
CA ASN A 116 15.00 -8.97 -4.15
C ASN A 116 16.35 -8.98 -3.42
N GLU A 117 16.50 -9.80 -2.37
CA GLU A 117 17.77 -9.98 -1.66
C GLU A 117 18.87 -10.51 -2.60
N ALA A 118 18.55 -11.49 -3.44
CA ALA A 118 19.49 -12.03 -4.42
C ALA A 118 19.97 -10.94 -5.40
N ARG A 119 19.05 -10.09 -5.90
CA ARG A 119 19.41 -8.94 -6.76
C ARG A 119 20.29 -7.94 -6.04
N GLU A 120 19.96 -7.59 -4.79
CA GLU A 120 20.80 -6.69 -4.00
C GLU A 120 22.20 -7.26 -3.77
N ILE A 121 22.31 -8.55 -3.52
CA ILE A 121 23.60 -9.23 -3.34
C ILE A 121 24.41 -9.17 -4.64
N ILE A 122 23.78 -9.41 -5.80
CA ILE A 122 24.44 -9.31 -7.11
C ILE A 122 24.96 -7.89 -7.35
N VAL A 123 24.14 -6.87 -7.10
CA VAL A 123 24.54 -5.46 -7.22
C VAL A 123 25.73 -5.15 -6.30
N LYS A 124 25.65 -5.54 -5.03
CA LYS A 124 26.74 -5.35 -4.05
C LYS A 124 28.02 -6.07 -4.49
N MET A 125 27.91 -7.29 -5.03
CA MET A 125 29.05 -8.04 -5.53
C MET A 125 29.76 -7.30 -6.68
N HIS A 126 29.01 -6.71 -7.61
CA HIS A 126 29.57 -5.91 -8.70
C HIS A 126 30.24 -4.63 -8.20
N GLU A 127 29.65 -3.95 -7.21
CA GLU A 127 30.21 -2.75 -6.60
C GLU A 127 31.49 -3.03 -5.82
N ASP A 128 31.47 -4.05 -4.96
CA ASP A 128 32.64 -4.49 -4.20
C ASP A 128 33.78 -4.92 -5.13
N HIS A 129 33.46 -5.62 -6.21
CA HIS A 129 34.44 -6.00 -7.22
C HIS A 129 35.04 -4.76 -7.90
N ALA A 130 34.22 -3.80 -8.30
CA ALA A 130 34.68 -2.54 -8.88
C ALA A 130 35.55 -1.73 -7.91
N GLU A 131 35.21 -1.71 -6.62
CA GLU A 131 35.99 -1.02 -5.59
C GLU A 131 37.35 -1.68 -5.33
N LYS A 132 37.37 -3.02 -5.24
CA LYS A 132 38.62 -3.80 -5.12
C LYS A 132 39.52 -3.53 -6.31
N LEU A 133 38.99 -3.62 -7.53
CA LEU A 133 39.74 -3.32 -8.75
C LEU A 133 40.24 -1.87 -8.79
N ALA A 134 39.43 -0.90 -8.36
CA ALA A 134 39.84 0.50 -8.29
C ALA A 134 40.98 0.71 -7.28
N THR A 135 40.97 -0.03 -6.18
CA THR A 135 42.05 -0.02 -5.18
C THR A 135 43.34 -0.59 -5.77
N TYR A 136 43.28 -1.73 -6.47
CA TYR A 136 44.43 -2.29 -7.18
C TYR A 136 44.97 -1.36 -8.28
N ALA A 137 44.08 -0.73 -9.04
CA ALA A 137 44.45 0.22 -10.10
C ALA A 137 45.20 1.45 -9.56
N ARG A 138 44.91 1.88 -8.32
CA ARG A 138 45.66 2.97 -7.65
C ARG A 138 47.07 2.53 -7.23
N MET A 139 47.26 1.26 -6.87
CA MET A 139 48.57 0.73 -6.50
C MET A 139 49.49 0.58 -7.73
N ILE A 140 48.93 0.23 -8.89
CA ILE A 140 49.67 0.10 -10.15
C ILE A 140 49.67 1.46 -10.85
N SER A 141 50.49 2.38 -10.35
CA SER A 141 50.74 3.67 -11.01
C SER A 141 52.01 3.57 -11.88
N PRO A 142 51.90 3.49 -13.21
CA PRO A 142 53.06 3.35 -14.09
C PRO A 142 53.93 4.62 -14.05
N GLN A 143 55.19 4.47 -13.68
CA GLN A 143 56.18 5.55 -13.67
C GLN A 143 56.81 5.70 -15.04
N ALA A 144 56.84 6.93 -15.57
CA ALA A 144 57.51 7.20 -16.84
C ALA A 144 59.02 6.91 -16.73
N PRO A 145 59.64 6.30 -17.75
CA PRO A 145 61.08 6.07 -17.77
C PRO A 145 61.85 7.41 -17.78
N ASP A 146 63.04 7.44 -17.17
CA ASP A 146 63.85 8.66 -17.14
C ASP A 146 64.52 8.91 -18.50
N GLU A 147 64.08 9.97 -19.18
CA GLU A 147 64.60 10.36 -20.50
C GLU A 147 66.09 10.72 -20.47
N LYS A 148 66.66 11.10 -19.31
CA LYS A 148 68.09 11.42 -19.18
C LYS A 148 68.99 10.23 -19.51
N LEU A 149 68.47 9.00 -19.36
CA LEU A 149 69.19 7.78 -19.72
C LEU A 149 69.48 7.67 -21.23
N LEU A 150 68.71 8.34 -22.08
CA LEU A 150 68.93 8.38 -23.53
C LEU A 150 70.07 9.33 -23.93
N TYR A 151 70.35 10.34 -23.11
CA TYR A 151 71.38 11.36 -23.39
C TYR A 151 72.71 11.08 -22.67
N SER A 152 72.79 9.93 -21.99
CA SER A 152 74.05 9.44 -21.42
C SER A 152 74.94 8.89 -22.55
N ASN A 153 76.25 9.16 -22.49
CA ASN A 153 77.23 8.56 -23.42
C ASN A 153 77.52 7.08 -23.11
N ASP A 154 76.74 6.46 -22.22
CA ASP A 154 76.95 5.11 -21.70
C ASP A 154 75.96 4.12 -22.36
N PRO A 155 76.43 3.11 -23.11
CA PRO A 155 75.54 2.15 -23.80
C PRO A 155 74.57 1.41 -22.87
N ASP A 156 74.99 1.14 -21.63
CA ASP A 156 74.17 0.44 -20.62
C ASP A 156 72.98 1.29 -20.13
N ALA A 157 73.10 2.63 -20.19
CA ALA A 157 72.01 3.54 -19.84
C ALA A 157 70.85 3.44 -20.85
N VAL A 158 71.16 3.33 -22.14
CA VAL A 158 70.17 3.15 -23.21
C VAL A 158 69.43 1.81 -23.08
N ILE A 159 70.14 0.73 -22.74
CA ILE A 159 69.52 -0.59 -22.48
C ILE A 159 68.60 -0.52 -21.26
N THR A 160 69.02 0.19 -20.21
CA THR A 160 68.20 0.39 -19.01
C THR A 160 66.91 1.15 -19.33
N TYR A 161 67.00 2.21 -20.14
CA TYR A 161 65.83 2.94 -20.62
C TYR A 161 64.85 2.05 -21.39
N GLN A 162 65.35 1.24 -22.34
CA GLN A 162 64.49 0.32 -23.11
C GLN A 162 63.76 -0.67 -22.21
N ARG A 163 64.43 -1.22 -21.18
CA ARG A 163 63.81 -2.10 -20.19
C ARG A 163 62.73 -1.38 -19.37
N GLN A 164 62.99 -0.15 -18.95
CA GLN A 164 62.01 0.67 -18.23
C GLN A 164 60.81 1.01 -19.11
N MET A 165 61.03 1.37 -20.38
CA MET A 165 59.97 1.63 -21.36
C MET A 165 59.09 0.39 -21.59
N ALA A 166 59.69 -0.78 -21.76
CA ALA A 166 58.94 -2.03 -21.91
C ALA A 166 58.15 -2.41 -20.64
N ALA A 167 58.65 -2.08 -19.44
CA ALA A 167 57.91 -2.23 -18.20
C ALA A 167 56.75 -1.23 -18.11
N TYR A 168 56.98 0.03 -18.48
CA TYR A 168 55.98 1.10 -18.52
C TYR A 168 54.82 0.75 -19.46
N GLN A 169 55.11 0.33 -20.70
CA GLN A 169 54.09 -0.06 -21.67
C GLN A 169 53.23 -1.23 -21.18
N ARG A 170 53.85 -2.24 -20.55
CA ARG A 170 53.11 -3.36 -19.94
C ARG A 170 52.21 -2.88 -18.80
N ALA A 171 52.74 -2.02 -17.91
CA ALA A 171 51.98 -1.48 -16.80
C ALA A 171 50.83 -0.58 -17.27
N GLN A 172 51.02 0.22 -18.32
CA GLN A 172 49.94 0.98 -18.96
C GLN A 172 48.84 0.07 -19.52
N GLY A 173 49.21 -1.00 -20.23
CA GLY A 173 48.24 -1.96 -20.76
C GLY A 173 47.42 -2.64 -19.65
N GLN A 174 48.08 -3.03 -18.54
CA GLN A 174 47.41 -3.57 -17.35
C GLN A 174 46.50 -2.55 -16.69
N GLN A 175 46.94 -1.29 -16.57
CA GLN A 175 46.11 -0.23 -15.99
C GLN A 175 44.86 0.02 -16.85
N GLN A 176 45.01 0.04 -18.18
CA GLN A 176 43.90 0.22 -19.10
C GLN A 176 42.90 -0.95 -19.04
N SER A 177 43.38 -2.20 -18.97
CA SER A 177 42.48 -3.35 -18.83
C SER A 177 41.73 -3.34 -17.49
N LEU A 178 42.38 -2.95 -16.39
CA LEU A 178 41.72 -2.77 -15.10
C LEU A 178 40.65 -1.67 -15.15
N HIS A 179 40.92 -0.52 -15.77
CA HIS A 179 39.93 0.53 -15.95
C HIS A 179 38.71 0.06 -16.75
N GLN A 180 38.92 -0.75 -17.79
CA GLN A 180 37.82 -1.35 -18.56
C GLN A 180 36.99 -2.31 -17.69
N GLN A 181 37.63 -3.17 -16.89
CA GLN A 181 36.92 -4.08 -15.99
C GLN A 181 36.11 -3.33 -14.92
N ILE A 182 36.67 -2.26 -14.35
CA ILE A 182 35.95 -1.39 -13.40
C ILE A 182 34.72 -0.77 -14.06
N ALA A 183 34.86 -0.23 -15.27
CA ALA A 183 33.76 0.37 -16.01
C ALA A 183 32.66 -0.66 -16.31
N GLN A 184 33.03 -1.88 -16.72
CA GLN A 184 32.09 -2.98 -16.97
C GLN A 184 31.36 -3.40 -15.69
N ALA A 185 32.07 -3.58 -14.58
CA ALA A 185 31.45 -3.96 -13.30
C ALA A 185 30.45 -2.89 -12.81
N ARG A 186 30.79 -1.60 -12.95
CA ARG A 186 29.87 -0.50 -12.61
C ARG A 186 28.65 -0.45 -13.52
N ALA A 187 28.85 -0.59 -14.83
CA ALA A 187 27.74 -0.61 -15.79
C ALA A 187 26.79 -1.79 -15.55
N ALA A 188 27.31 -2.96 -15.15
CA ALA A 188 26.50 -4.11 -14.77
C ALA A 188 25.64 -3.81 -13.52
N ALA A 189 26.24 -3.24 -12.47
CA ALA A 189 25.53 -2.85 -11.25
C ALA A 189 24.43 -1.81 -11.52
N GLU A 190 24.73 -0.81 -12.36
CA GLU A 190 23.77 0.24 -12.74
C GLU A 190 22.62 -0.31 -13.58
N SER A 191 22.91 -1.18 -14.56
CA SER A 191 21.87 -1.84 -15.36
C SER A 191 20.94 -2.70 -14.52
N GLU A 192 21.46 -3.48 -13.56
CA GLU A 192 20.63 -4.31 -12.68
C GLU A 192 19.73 -3.44 -11.78
N ARG A 193 20.25 -2.32 -11.25
CA ARG A 193 19.45 -1.35 -10.50
C ARG A 193 18.34 -0.73 -11.33
N GLU A 194 18.65 -0.31 -12.55
CA GLU A 194 17.64 0.27 -13.44
C GLU A 194 16.55 -0.74 -13.80
N GLN A 195 16.93 -1.99 -14.07
CA GLN A 195 15.98 -3.07 -14.35
C GLN A 195 15.07 -3.37 -13.15
N SER A 196 15.62 -3.43 -11.93
CA SER A 196 14.84 -3.58 -10.69
C SER A 196 13.85 -2.43 -10.53
N GLN A 197 14.32 -1.17 -10.62
CA GLN A 197 13.46 0.01 -10.47
C GLN A 197 12.38 0.10 -11.56
N GLN A 198 12.67 -0.34 -12.78
CA GLN A 198 11.67 -0.41 -13.85
C GLN A 198 10.63 -1.49 -13.57
N ALA A 199 11.04 -2.66 -13.09
CA ALA A 199 10.13 -3.75 -12.74
C ALA A 199 9.20 -3.36 -11.57
N GLU A 200 9.74 -2.70 -10.56
CA GLU A 200 8.97 -2.18 -9.42
C GLU A 200 7.95 -1.14 -9.88
N ARG A 201 8.38 -0.12 -10.64
CA ARG A 201 7.46 0.89 -11.21
C ARG A 201 6.38 0.29 -12.10
N ALA A 202 6.71 -0.74 -12.88
CA ALA A 202 5.74 -1.43 -13.72
C ALA A 202 4.69 -2.17 -12.86
N SER A 203 5.14 -2.86 -11.79
CA SER A 203 4.25 -3.56 -10.86
C SER A 203 3.33 -2.59 -10.10
N ASP A 204 3.87 -1.45 -9.69
CA ASP A 204 3.11 -0.40 -9.02
C ASP A 204 2.08 0.23 -9.95
N ALA A 205 2.46 0.50 -11.20
CA ALA A 205 1.52 0.99 -12.20
C ALA A 205 0.41 -0.03 -12.50
N GLN A 206 0.69 -1.33 -12.46
CA GLN A 206 -0.34 -2.38 -12.62
C GLN A 206 -1.32 -2.37 -11.44
N ARG A 207 -0.82 -2.36 -10.21
CA ARG A 207 -1.66 -2.28 -8.99
C ARG A 207 -2.55 -1.05 -9.00
N LEU A 208 -2.00 0.10 -9.38
CA LEU A 208 -2.77 1.34 -9.51
C LEU A 208 -3.83 1.25 -10.60
N ARG A 209 -3.57 0.58 -11.73
CA ARG A 209 -4.59 0.40 -12.78
C ARG A 209 -5.74 -0.47 -12.32
N GLU A 210 -5.47 -1.51 -11.53
CA GLU A 210 -6.49 -2.40 -10.99
C GLU A 210 -7.35 -1.75 -9.91
N GLN A 211 -6.73 -0.99 -9.00
CA GLN A 211 -7.43 -0.44 -7.83
C GLN A 211 -7.87 1.02 -7.99
N LEU A 212 -7.19 1.81 -8.84
CA LEU A 212 -7.43 3.24 -9.02
C LEU A 212 -7.28 3.67 -10.50
N PRO A 213 -8.14 3.18 -11.41
CA PRO A 213 -8.03 3.47 -12.84
C PRO A 213 -8.17 4.97 -13.17
N GLU A 214 -8.93 5.72 -12.35
CA GLU A 214 -9.13 7.18 -12.48
C GLU A 214 -7.84 8.00 -12.32
N TRP A 215 -6.78 7.40 -11.76
CA TRP A 215 -5.44 7.99 -11.65
C TRP A 215 -4.80 8.24 -13.01
N PHE A 216 -5.07 7.37 -13.99
CA PHE A 216 -4.48 7.44 -15.34
C PHE A 216 -5.36 8.18 -16.34
N ASP A 217 -6.53 8.65 -15.93
CA ASP A 217 -7.43 9.39 -16.80
C ASP A 217 -6.90 10.84 -17.01
N PRO A 218 -6.85 11.34 -18.26
CA PRO A 218 -6.32 12.68 -18.55
C PRO A 218 -7.09 13.85 -17.90
N SER A 219 -8.35 13.65 -17.52
CA SER A 219 -9.24 14.68 -16.97
C SER A 219 -9.37 14.58 -15.44
N SER A 220 -9.56 13.37 -14.89
CA SER A 220 -9.66 13.16 -13.45
C SER A 220 -8.32 12.99 -12.75
N GLY A 221 -7.32 12.41 -13.43
CA GLY A 221 -6.00 12.11 -12.85
C GLY A 221 -5.30 13.33 -12.24
N PRO A 222 -5.15 14.46 -12.97
CA PRO A 222 -4.51 15.66 -12.41
C PRO A 222 -5.26 16.25 -11.22
N LYS A 223 -6.60 16.20 -11.23
CA LYS A 223 -7.42 16.67 -10.10
C LYS A 223 -7.25 15.78 -8.88
N LEU A 224 -7.18 14.47 -9.10
CA LEU A 224 -6.94 13.49 -8.06
C LEU A 224 -5.55 13.67 -7.45
N GLN A 225 -4.51 13.85 -8.28
CA GLN A 225 -3.15 14.13 -7.84
C GLN A 225 -3.05 15.38 -6.96
N GLN A 226 -3.63 16.50 -7.40
CA GLN A 226 -3.65 17.74 -6.61
C GLN A 226 -4.37 17.55 -5.28
N ARG A 227 -5.47 16.80 -5.29
CA ARG A 227 -6.23 16.49 -4.08
C ARG A 227 -5.44 15.60 -3.12
N LEU A 228 -4.80 14.54 -3.61
CA LEU A 228 -3.96 13.66 -2.78
C LEU A 228 -2.74 14.41 -2.25
N GLN A 229 -2.15 15.33 -3.01
CA GLN A 229 -1.07 16.18 -2.51
C GLN A 229 -1.54 17.10 -1.38
N ALA A 230 -2.71 17.72 -1.51
CA ALA A 230 -3.27 18.58 -0.45
C ALA A 230 -3.52 17.79 0.84
N ILE A 231 -4.14 16.61 0.72
CA ILE A 231 -4.44 15.73 1.86
C ILE A 231 -3.14 15.15 2.44
N GLY A 232 -2.19 14.77 1.57
CA GLY A 232 -0.86 14.35 1.98
C GLY A 232 -0.18 15.44 2.82
N ALA A 233 -0.19 16.69 2.36
CA ALA A 233 0.38 17.81 3.10
C ALA A 233 -0.31 18.03 4.46
N GLU A 234 -1.65 17.91 4.54
CA GLU A 234 -2.38 17.97 5.81
C GLU A 234 -2.01 16.82 6.76
N LEU A 235 -1.71 15.64 6.21
CA LEU A 235 -1.26 14.46 6.97
C LEU A 235 0.24 14.47 7.28
N GLY A 236 0.99 15.51 6.88
CA GLY A 236 2.43 15.63 7.10
C GLY A 236 3.30 14.91 6.08
N TYR A 237 2.73 14.53 4.93
CA TYR A 237 3.44 13.92 3.81
C TYR A 237 3.96 15.01 2.84
N PRO A 238 5.28 15.24 2.78
CA PRO A 238 5.87 16.29 1.95
C PRO A 238 5.74 16.01 0.44
N PRO A 239 5.71 17.06 -0.40
CA PRO A 239 5.53 16.92 -1.85
C PRO A 239 6.69 16.17 -2.53
N GLU A 240 7.88 16.17 -1.95
CA GLU A 240 9.04 15.43 -2.46
C GLU A 240 8.80 13.92 -2.36
N LEU A 241 8.24 13.45 -1.25
CA LEU A 241 7.88 12.03 -1.09
C LEU A 241 6.73 11.63 -2.01
N MET A 242 5.84 12.56 -2.39
CA MET A 242 4.77 12.28 -3.36
C MET A 242 5.30 11.95 -4.75
N ALA A 243 6.47 12.47 -5.13
CA ALA A 243 7.09 12.17 -6.42
C ALA A 243 7.68 10.74 -6.46
N GLU A 244 8.06 10.20 -5.30
CA GLU A 244 8.61 8.86 -5.12
C GLU A 244 7.59 7.88 -4.51
N ALA A 245 6.34 8.31 -4.34
CA ALA A 245 5.30 7.55 -3.66
C ALA A 245 5.01 6.23 -4.39
N SER A 246 5.02 5.14 -3.64
CA SER A 246 4.68 3.81 -4.14
C SER A 246 3.18 3.67 -4.44
N SER A 247 2.80 2.60 -5.14
CA SER A 247 1.38 2.28 -5.33
C SER A 247 0.61 2.20 -4.01
N THR A 248 1.23 1.67 -2.96
CA THR A 248 0.63 1.54 -1.63
C THR A 248 0.39 2.89 -0.97
N ASP A 249 1.31 3.84 -1.11
CA ASP A 249 1.18 5.19 -0.55
C ASP A 249 0.03 5.94 -1.22
N ILE A 250 -0.03 5.90 -2.55
CA ILE A 250 -1.08 6.55 -3.34
C ILE A 250 -2.46 5.97 -2.96
N LEU A 251 -2.57 4.64 -2.82
CA LEU A 251 -3.81 3.98 -2.42
C LEU A 251 -4.20 4.30 -0.97
N ALA A 252 -3.24 4.40 -0.06
CA ALA A 252 -3.49 4.79 1.32
C ALA A 252 -4.00 6.23 1.42
N LEU A 253 -3.37 7.17 0.70
CA LEU A 253 -3.81 8.55 0.61
C LEU A 253 -5.19 8.66 -0.04
N HIS A 254 -5.47 7.86 -1.07
CA HIS A 254 -6.80 7.79 -1.67
C HIS A 254 -7.87 7.36 -0.66
N ARG A 255 -7.62 6.27 0.08
CA ARG A 255 -8.55 5.81 1.13
C ARG A 255 -8.70 6.84 2.25
N ALA A 256 -7.63 7.54 2.62
CA ALA A 256 -7.70 8.64 3.58
C ALA A 256 -8.60 9.75 3.04
N ALA A 257 -8.43 10.13 1.77
CA ALA A 257 -9.25 11.14 1.12
C ALA A 257 -10.75 10.80 1.12
N GLU A 258 -11.10 9.55 0.84
CA GLU A 258 -12.50 9.08 0.93
C GLU A 258 -13.05 9.16 2.36
N LYS A 259 -12.24 8.85 3.37
CA LYS A 259 -12.64 8.94 4.78
C LYS A 259 -12.86 10.41 5.19
N PHE A 260 -12.00 11.32 4.76
CA PHE A 260 -12.19 12.76 4.98
C PHE A 260 -13.47 13.27 4.31
N ASP A 261 -13.79 12.83 3.09
CA ASP A 261 -15.07 13.19 2.44
C ASP A 261 -16.29 12.69 3.22
N LYS A 262 -16.21 11.45 3.72
CA LYS A 262 -17.30 10.86 4.52
C LYS A 262 -17.48 11.64 5.83
N ALA A 263 -16.38 12.00 6.50
CA ALA A 263 -16.41 12.82 7.70
C ALA A 263 -17.01 14.21 7.42
N ALA A 264 -16.55 14.91 6.37
CA ALA A 264 -17.07 16.22 6.00
C ALA A 264 -18.57 16.19 5.65
N LYS A 265 -19.03 15.15 4.94
CA LYS A 265 -20.46 14.94 4.64
C LYS A 265 -21.27 14.66 5.90
N TYR A 266 -20.72 13.86 6.82
CA TYR A 266 -21.34 13.57 8.11
C TYR A 266 -21.52 14.85 8.92
N ASP A 267 -20.46 15.67 9.04
CA ASP A 267 -20.50 16.95 9.75
C ASP A 267 -21.51 17.92 9.14
N ALA A 268 -21.57 18.00 7.81
CA ALA A 268 -22.56 18.81 7.10
C ALA A 268 -24.00 18.35 7.36
N LEU A 269 -24.25 17.03 7.43
CA LEU A 269 -25.57 16.48 7.77
C LEU A 269 -25.94 16.77 9.22
N MET A 270 -24.99 16.65 10.15
CA MET A 270 -25.23 16.94 11.58
C MET A 270 -25.51 18.43 11.80
N ALA A 271 -24.80 19.31 11.09
CA ALA A 271 -25.09 20.76 11.11
C ALA A 271 -26.50 21.07 10.58
N ARG A 272 -26.91 20.44 9.47
CA ARG A 272 -28.26 20.61 8.88
C ARG A 272 -29.38 20.07 9.76
N LYS A 273 -29.18 18.95 10.47
CA LYS A 273 -30.15 18.43 11.45
C LYS A 273 -30.42 19.46 12.56
N MET A 274 -29.40 20.19 13.00
CA MET A 274 -29.59 21.26 13.99
C MET A 274 -30.31 22.47 13.40
N GLU A 275 -30.10 22.77 12.12
CA GLU A 275 -30.79 23.86 11.43
C GLU A 275 -32.28 23.58 11.24
N THR A 276 -32.67 22.36 10.86
CA THR A 276 -34.08 21.97 10.73
C THR A 276 -34.80 21.99 12.08
N VAL A 277 -34.15 21.57 13.16
CA VAL A 277 -34.70 21.67 14.53
C VAL A 277 -34.88 23.13 14.95
N ARG A 278 -33.92 24.01 14.66
CA ARG A 278 -34.06 25.46 14.92
C ARG A 278 -35.18 26.08 14.10
N ASN A 279 -35.29 25.75 12.82
CA ASN A 279 -36.35 26.22 11.94
C ASN A 279 -37.73 25.71 12.41
N ALA A 280 -37.82 24.45 12.84
CA ALA A 280 -39.06 23.87 13.40
C ALA A 280 -39.50 24.56 14.70
N LYS A 281 -38.56 25.04 15.53
CA LYS A 281 -38.86 25.81 16.75
C LYS A 281 -39.36 27.23 16.45
N GLY A 282 -39.01 27.77 15.27
CA GLY A 282 -39.46 29.07 14.78
C GLY A 282 -40.81 29.05 14.04
N LEU A 283 -41.32 27.88 13.67
CA LEU A 283 -42.63 27.78 13.02
C LEU A 283 -43.76 28.07 14.04
N PRO A 284 -44.79 28.86 13.65
CA PRO A 284 -45.94 29.12 14.51
C PRO A 284 -46.62 27.79 14.85
N LYS A 285 -46.86 27.53 16.14
CA LYS A 285 -47.56 26.34 16.61
C LYS A 285 -48.88 26.22 15.86
N MET A 286 -49.00 25.18 15.03
CA MET A 286 -50.23 24.92 14.28
C MET A 286 -51.38 24.75 15.28
N ALA A 287 -52.38 25.62 15.20
CA ALA A 287 -53.57 25.51 16.03
C ALA A 287 -54.23 24.17 15.74
N ARG A 288 -54.51 23.39 16.80
CA ARG A 288 -55.21 22.12 16.65
C ARG A 288 -56.56 22.37 15.96
N PRO A 289 -56.95 21.57 14.96
CA PRO A 289 -58.29 21.67 14.37
C PRO A 289 -59.35 21.60 15.47
N GLY A 290 -60.19 22.63 15.57
CA GLY A 290 -61.22 22.75 16.63
C GLY A 290 -60.81 23.51 17.89
N ALA A 291 -59.57 23.99 18.02
CA ALA A 291 -59.18 24.85 19.14
C ALA A 291 -59.84 26.23 19.01
N GLN A 292 -60.62 26.63 20.02
CA GLN A 292 -61.18 27.98 20.10
C GLN A 292 -60.06 29.02 20.07
N PRO A 293 -60.15 30.07 19.23
CA PRO A 293 -59.13 31.12 19.18
C PRO A 293 -59.02 31.79 20.55
N SER A 294 -57.78 32.05 21.00
CA SER A 294 -57.57 32.71 22.27
C SER A 294 -58.20 34.11 22.25
N LYS A 295 -58.61 34.63 23.42
CA LYS A 295 -59.19 35.99 23.52
C LYS A 295 -58.28 37.07 22.90
N GLN A 296 -56.97 36.86 22.91
CA GLN A 296 -56.00 37.76 22.28
C GLN A 296 -56.04 37.67 20.74
N GLN A 297 -56.16 36.48 20.16
CA GLN A 297 -56.28 36.31 18.72
C GLN A 297 -57.63 36.83 18.18
N SER A 298 -58.72 36.63 18.92
CA SER A 298 -60.03 37.15 18.51
C SER A 298 -60.11 38.67 18.61
N ASN A 299 -59.48 39.29 19.61
CA ASN A 299 -59.40 40.74 19.72
C ASN A 299 -58.52 41.36 18.62
N ALA A 300 -57.40 40.72 18.26
CA ALA A 300 -56.54 41.18 17.16
C ALA A 300 -57.26 41.13 15.80
N ALA A 301 -58.00 40.06 15.53
CA ALA A 301 -58.80 39.92 14.30
C ALA A 301 -59.93 40.97 14.22
N LYS A 302 -60.60 41.27 15.35
CA LYS A 302 -61.62 42.33 15.43
C LYS A 302 -61.02 43.72 15.18
N GLY A 303 -59.84 44.01 15.73
CA GLY A 303 -59.15 45.28 15.51
C GLY A 303 -58.74 45.48 14.05
N GLN A 304 -58.26 44.42 13.37
CA GLN A 304 -57.95 44.45 11.95
C GLN A 304 -59.20 44.70 11.09
N GLN A 305 -60.30 44.00 11.38
CA GLN A 305 -61.58 44.20 10.68
C GLN A 305 -62.15 45.61 10.90
N ALA A 306 -62.02 46.18 12.11
CA ALA A 306 -62.43 47.54 12.40
C ALA A 306 -61.59 48.57 11.61
N TRP A 307 -60.29 48.33 11.49
CA TRP A 307 -59.39 49.18 10.69
C TRP A 307 -59.67 49.09 9.18
N ASP A 308 -59.95 47.89 8.66
CA ASP A 308 -60.33 47.71 7.25
C ASP A 308 -61.65 48.42 6.92
N ARG A 309 -62.60 48.44 7.87
CA ARG A 309 -63.85 49.21 7.75
C ARG A 309 -63.60 50.72 7.79
N LEU A 310 -62.71 51.19 8.66
CA LEU A 310 -62.32 52.61 8.71
C LEU A 310 -61.63 53.07 7.42
N LYS A 311 -60.80 52.22 6.82
CA LYS A 311 -60.19 52.47 5.51
C LYS A 311 -61.22 52.58 4.39
N ALA A 312 -62.22 51.70 4.40
CA ALA A 312 -63.28 51.70 3.41
C ALA A 312 -64.28 52.85 3.60
N ASN A 313 -64.55 53.23 4.86
CA ASN A 313 -65.45 54.31 5.22
C ASN A 313 -64.91 55.10 6.44
N PRO A 314 -64.20 56.22 6.21
CA PRO A 314 -63.60 57.01 7.29
C PRO A 314 -64.59 57.69 8.25
N LYS A 315 -65.89 57.70 7.93
CA LYS A 315 -66.95 58.29 8.76
C LYS A 315 -67.73 57.26 9.57
N ASP A 316 -67.32 56.00 9.54
CA ASP A 316 -67.95 54.94 10.32
C ASP A 316 -67.56 55.07 11.81
N ALA A 317 -68.43 55.70 12.58
CA ALA A 317 -68.24 55.95 14.01
C ALA A 317 -68.17 54.65 14.83
N GLU A 318 -68.83 53.58 14.37
CA GLU A 318 -68.84 52.28 15.04
C GLU A 318 -67.53 51.53 14.80
N ALA A 319 -67.00 51.58 13.57
CA ALA A 319 -65.67 51.05 13.27
C ALA A 319 -64.55 51.82 13.99
N ALA A 320 -64.69 53.14 14.14
CA ALA A 320 -63.75 53.97 14.89
C ALA A 320 -63.73 53.63 16.38
N ALA A 321 -64.91 53.47 17.00
CA ALA A 321 -65.02 53.04 18.40
C ALA A 321 -64.44 51.63 18.61
N ALA A 322 -64.78 50.69 17.72
CA ALA A 322 -64.26 49.32 17.78
C ALA A 322 -62.74 49.22 17.58
N PHE A 323 -62.14 50.10 16.76
CA PHE A 323 -60.69 50.17 16.58
C PHE A 323 -59.99 50.81 17.79
N LEU A 324 -60.59 51.84 18.38
CA LEU A 324 -60.04 52.55 19.56
C LEU A 324 -60.28 51.79 20.88
N GLY A 325 -61.11 50.75 20.86
CA GLY A 325 -61.42 49.93 22.03
C GLY A 325 -62.27 50.67 23.08
N ILE A 326 -63.11 51.59 22.61
CA ILE A 326 -64.02 52.43 23.43
C ILE A 326 -65.47 52.00 23.19
#